data_AF-A0A9X3CVK9-F1
#
_entry.id   AF-A0A9X3CVK9-F1
#
_cell.length_a   1.000
_cell.length_b   1.000
_cell.length_c   1.000
_cell.angle_alpha   90.00
_cell.angle_beta   90.00
_cell.angle_gamma   90.00
#
_symmetry.space_group_name_H-M   'P 1'
#
loop_
_entity.id
_entity.type
_entity.pdbx_description
1 polymer ?
#
loop_
_entity_poly.entity_id
_entity_poly.type
_entity_poly.pdbx_seq_one_letter_code
_entity_poly.pdbx_strand_id
1 'polypeptide(L)'
;MYFAVLHPDKFRSDIRRFRIGLIVLTALYLGFIGIILIGGFIFILKNQITDSGLITLWFTAIFFGGIILSIYQLIYSYRFRSFERKYIPVSKKKNNDNFKMSIFTGIIGLWLWLPNKKEIKKIIEKTGYSK
;
A
#
# COMPACT_ATOMS: atom_id res chain seq x y z
N MET A 1 -12.76 -12.73 -20.92
CA MET A 1 -11.55 -11.88 -20.86
C MET A 1 -12.04 -10.48 -21.21
N TYR A 2 -12.15 -9.55 -20.26
CA TYR A 2 -12.64 -8.19 -20.57
C TYR A 2 -11.46 -7.24 -20.49
N PHE A 3 -10.81 -7.00 -21.63
CA PHE A 3 -9.87 -5.90 -21.77
C PHE A 3 -10.68 -4.70 -22.24
N ALA A 4 -10.90 -3.74 -21.35
CA ALA A 4 -11.32 -2.42 -21.80
C ALA A 4 -10.17 -1.85 -22.65
N VAL A 5 -10.51 -1.18 -23.76
CA VAL A 5 -9.54 -0.45 -24.57
C VAL A 5 -8.74 0.47 -23.63
N LEU A 6 -7.44 0.22 -23.53
CA LEU A 6 -6.57 1.01 -22.66
C LEU A 6 -6.30 2.35 -23.33
N HIS A 7 -6.89 3.42 -22.79
CA HIS A 7 -6.42 4.77 -23.06
C HIS A 7 -5.07 4.95 -22.33
N PRO A 8 -3.92 5.02 -23.04
CA PRO A 8 -2.60 4.96 -22.41
C PRO A 8 -2.38 6.08 -21.38
N ASP A 9 -2.88 7.27 -21.67
CA ASP A 9 -2.73 8.44 -20.79
C ASP A 9 -3.52 8.30 -19.50
N LYS A 10 -4.77 7.81 -19.60
CA LYS A 10 -5.61 7.52 -18.44
C LYS A 10 -4.99 6.43 -17.57
N PHE A 11 -4.49 5.35 -18.18
CA PHE A 11 -3.83 4.27 -17.45
C PHE A 11 -2.57 4.74 -16.72
N ARG A 12 -1.73 5.56 -17.38
CA ARG A 12 -0.54 6.16 -16.75
C ARG A 12 -0.93 7.06 -15.58
N SER A 13 -1.97 7.86 -15.75
CA SER A 13 -2.50 8.73 -14.69
C SER A 13 -3.01 7.93 -13.49
N ASP A 14 -3.78 6.86 -13.72
CA ASP A 14 -4.30 6.01 -12.66
C ASP A 14 -3.18 5.29 -11.89
N ILE A 15 -2.18 4.72 -12.59
CA ILE A 15 -0.99 4.13 -11.94
C ILE A 15 -0.22 5.19 -11.14
N ARG A 16 -0.11 6.42 -11.65
CA ARG A 16 0.53 7.52 -10.90
C ARG A 16 -0.24 7.83 -9.61
N ARG A 17 -1.57 7.83 -9.64
CA ARG A 17 -2.41 8.03 -8.45
C ARG A 17 -2.21 6.90 -7.44
N PHE A 18 -2.15 5.65 -7.88
CA PHE A 18 -1.80 4.52 -7.01
C PHE A 18 -0.42 4.72 -6.39
N ARG A 19 0.59 5.09 -7.17
CA ARG A 19 1.94 5.37 -6.66
C ARG A 19 1.96 6.47 -5.60
N ILE A 20 1.24 7.57 -5.82
CA ILE A 20 1.11 8.64 -4.83
C ILE A 20 0.43 8.12 -3.57
N GLY A 21 -0.68 7.39 -3.70
CA GLY A 21 -1.37 6.78 -2.56
C GLY A 21 -0.46 5.84 -1.75
N LEU A 22 0.38 5.05 -2.43
CA LEU A 22 1.34 4.17 -1.77
C LEU A 22 2.46 4.95 -1.06
N ILE A 23 2.94 6.05 -1.64
CA ILE A 23 3.92 6.94 -0.99
C ILE A 23 3.32 7.55 0.27
N VAL A 24 2.09 8.06 0.21
CA VAL A 24 1.37 8.61 1.37
C VAL A 24 1.19 7.55 2.45
N LEU A 25 0.74 6.35 2.08
CA LEU A 25 0.60 5.24 3.02
C LEU A 25 1.94 4.86 3.66
N THR A 26 3.02 4.85 2.87
CA THR A 26 4.37 4.58 3.38
C THR A 26 4.82 5.65 4.36
N ALA A 27 4.58 6.93 4.06
CA ALA A 27 4.91 8.03 4.96
C ALA A 27 4.13 7.95 6.28
N LEU A 28 2.85 7.55 6.24
CA LEU A 28 2.05 7.32 7.46
C LEU A 28 2.61 6.15 8.29
N TYR A 29 3.01 5.05 7.66
CA TYR A 29 3.67 3.93 8.35
C TYR A 29 4.98 4.36 9.02
N LEU A 30 5.82 5.10 8.30
CA LEU A 30 7.09 5.60 8.85
C LEU A 30 6.86 6.62 9.97
N GLY A 31 5.89 7.52 9.82
CA GLY A 31 5.50 8.46 10.86
C GLY A 31 4.98 7.76 12.11
N PHE A 32 4.15 6.73 11.94
CA PHE A 32 3.67 5.91 13.05
C PHE A 32 4.81 5.20 13.79
N ILE A 33 5.75 4.58 13.06
CA ILE A 33 6.92 3.93 13.68
C ILE A 33 7.83 4.96 14.37
N GLY A 34 8.15 6.06 13.72
CA GLY A 34 9.06 7.07 14.25
C GLY A 34 8.51 7.82 15.46
N ILE A 35 7.26 8.28 15.37
CA ILE A 35 6.65 9.15 16.39
C ILE A 35 6.04 8.32 17.51
N ILE A 36 5.16 7.37 17.18
CA ILE A 36 4.38 6.64 18.18
C ILE A 36 5.23 5.55 18.84
N LEU A 37 5.88 4.69 18.05
CA LEU A 37 6.70 3.61 18.63
C LEU A 37 8.01 4.15 19.21
N ILE A 38 8.88 4.68 18.37
CA ILE A 38 10.23 5.09 18.80
C ILE A 38 10.16 6.32 19.72
N GLY A 39 9.45 7.37 19.30
CA GLY A 39 9.30 8.59 20.10
C GLY A 39 8.62 8.35 21.44
N GLY A 40 7.51 7.59 21.46
CA GLY A 40 6.84 7.22 22.70
C GLY A 40 7.70 6.37 23.64
N PHE A 41 8.44 5.40 23.10
CA PHE A 41 9.38 4.60 23.89
C PHE A 41 10.50 5.44 24.52
N ILE A 42 11.13 6.32 23.73
CA ILE A 42 12.17 7.24 24.24
C ILE A 42 11.60 8.16 25.32
N PHE A 43 10.37 8.68 25.13
CA PHE A 43 9.71 9.57 26.08
C PHE A 43 9.46 8.88 27.43
N ILE A 44 8.97 7.64 27.41
CA ILE A 44 8.73 6.84 28.62
C ILE A 44 10.05 6.59 29.36
N LEU A 45 11.10 6.16 28.65
CA LEU A 45 12.40 5.85 29.26
C LEU A 45 13.08 7.09 29.83
N LYS A 46 13.13 8.18 29.05
CA LYS A 46 13.85 9.41 29.44
C LYS A 46 13.24 10.07 30.67
N ASN A 47 11.92 10.02 30.80
CA ASN A 47 11.20 10.64 31.92
C ASN A 47 10.88 9.65 33.05
N GLN A 48 11.38 8.41 32.98
CA GLN A 48 11.16 7.36 33.98
C GLN A 48 9.68 7.19 34.34
N ILE A 49 8.80 7.22 33.33
CA ILE A 49 7.35 7.15 33.56
C ILE A 49 7.00 5.76 34.09
N THR A 50 6.46 5.74 35.31
CA THR A 50 5.93 4.53 35.97
C THR A 50 4.40 4.53 36.05
N ASP A 51 3.75 5.63 35.63
CA ASP A 51 2.30 5.74 35.58
C ASP A 51 1.71 4.72 34.60
N SER A 52 0.97 3.76 35.15
CA SER A 52 0.36 2.66 34.39
C SER A 52 -0.72 3.13 33.42
N GLY A 53 -1.38 4.25 33.71
CA GLY A 53 -2.36 4.88 32.83
C GLY A 53 -1.73 5.42 31.57
N LEU A 54 -0.63 6.17 31.69
CA LEU A 54 0.11 6.71 30.53
C LEU A 54 0.70 5.60 29.66
N ILE A 55 1.25 4.55 30.28
CA ILE A 55 1.79 3.39 29.55
C ILE A 55 0.66 2.66 28.80
N THR A 56 -0.48 2.45 29.45
CA THR A 56 -1.65 1.79 28.83
C THR A 56 -2.20 2.62 27.67
N LEU A 57 -2.27 3.94 27.82
CA LEU A 57 -2.69 4.85 26.75
C LEU A 57 -1.75 4.74 25.54
N TRP A 58 -0.44 4.67 25.77
CA TRP A 58 0.55 4.51 24.71
C TRP A 58 0.39 3.19 23.96
N PHE A 59 0.27 2.05 24.67
CA PHE A 59 -0.01 0.76 24.04
C PHE A 59 -1.34 0.76 23.27
N THR A 60 -2.35 1.42 23.81
CA THR A 60 -3.65 1.58 23.15
C THR A 60 -3.53 2.36 21.85
N ALA A 61 -2.74 3.45 21.84
CA ALA A 61 -2.45 4.23 20.64
C ALA A 61 -1.68 3.40 19.59
N ILE A 62 -0.73 2.56 20.02
CA ILE A 62 -0.04 1.63 19.12
C ILE A 62 -1.04 0.66 18.48
N PHE A 63 -1.89 0.03 19.30
CA PHE A 63 -2.85 -0.95 18.82
C PHE A 63 -3.83 -0.36 17.81
N PHE A 64 -4.49 0.75 18.16
CA PHE A 64 -5.45 1.40 17.26
C PHE A 64 -4.78 1.98 16.01
N GLY A 65 -3.60 2.59 16.14
CA GLY A 65 -2.85 3.10 14.98
C GLY A 65 -2.47 1.97 14.01
N GLY A 66 -2.02 0.83 14.54
CA GLY A 66 -1.73 -0.36 13.73
C GLY A 66 -2.96 -0.91 13.00
N ILE A 67 -4.11 -0.97 13.67
CA ILE A 67 -5.38 -1.38 13.05
C ILE A 67 -5.78 -0.43 11.93
N ILE A 68 -5.76 0.88 12.18
CA ILE A 68 -6.15 1.89 11.19
C ILE A 68 -5.28 1.77 9.94
N LEU A 69 -3.95 1.71 10.11
CA LEU A 69 -3.01 1.56 8.98
C LEU A 69 -3.25 0.25 8.22
N SER A 70 -3.53 -0.85 8.92
CA SER A 70 -3.83 -2.15 8.31
C SER A 70 -5.14 -2.09 7.49
N ILE A 71 -6.16 -1.41 7.98
CA ILE A 71 -7.43 -1.20 7.24
C ILE A 71 -7.17 -0.38 5.97
N TYR A 72 -6.41 0.72 6.07
CA TYR A 72 -6.05 1.52 4.90
C TYR A 72 -5.26 0.72 3.86
N GLN A 73 -4.32 -0.11 4.31
CA GLN A 73 -3.58 -1.03 3.45
C GLN A 73 -4.51 -2.01 2.73
N LEU A 74 -5.45 -2.63 3.44
CA LEU A 74 -6.42 -3.55 2.85
C LEU A 74 -7.30 -2.88 1.80
N ILE A 75 -7.78 -1.66 2.08
CA ILE A 75 -8.57 -0.86 1.13
C ILE A 75 -7.72 -0.58 -0.13
N TYR A 76 -6.48 -0.14 0.04
CA TYR A 76 -5.56 0.11 -1.06
C TYR A 76 -5.33 -1.16 -1.90
N SER A 77 -4.98 -2.29 -1.26
CA SER A 77 -4.77 -3.58 -1.92
C SER A 77 -5.99 -4.02 -2.71
N TYR A 78 -7.20 -3.86 -2.14
CA TYR A 78 -8.44 -4.24 -2.80
C TYR A 78 -8.73 -3.37 -4.04
N ARG A 79 -8.55 -2.05 -3.91
CA ARG A 79 -8.70 -1.11 -5.03
C ARG A 79 -7.73 -1.43 -6.16
N PHE A 80 -6.46 -1.69 -5.83
CA PHE A 80 -5.44 -2.02 -6.81
C PHE A 80 -5.71 -3.38 -7.47
N ARG A 81 -6.14 -4.39 -6.71
CA ARG A 81 -6.57 -5.69 -7.23
C ARG A 81 -7.66 -5.57 -8.28
N SER A 82 -8.67 -4.73 -8.01
CA SER A 82 -9.80 -4.49 -8.91
C SER A 82 -9.35 -3.78 -10.19
N PHE A 83 -8.47 -2.78 -10.05
CA PHE A 83 -7.85 -2.09 -11.18
C PHE A 83 -7.03 -3.06 -12.06
N GLU A 84 -6.15 -3.86 -11.45
CA GLU A 84 -5.32 -4.82 -12.16
C GLU A 84 -6.17 -5.81 -12.98
N ARG A 85 -7.26 -6.33 -12.42
CA ARG A 85 -8.19 -7.22 -13.14
C ARG A 85 -8.83 -6.59 -14.37
N LYS A 86 -9.04 -5.27 -14.36
CA LYS A 86 -9.74 -4.56 -15.44
C LYS A 86 -8.79 -4.07 -16.54
N TYR A 87 -7.54 -3.73 -16.19
CA TYR A 87 -6.64 -3.00 -17.07
C TYR A 87 -5.29 -3.70 -17.31
N ILE A 88 -4.95 -4.76 -16.60
CA ILE A 88 -3.65 -5.44 -16.75
C ILE A 88 -3.89 -6.90 -17.17
N PRO A 89 -3.22 -7.41 -18.22
CA PRO A 89 -3.38 -8.78 -18.70
C PRO A 89 -2.65 -9.80 -17.81
N VAL A 90 -3.12 -9.93 -16.57
CA VAL A 90 -2.69 -10.97 -15.63
C VAL A 90 -3.77 -12.00 -15.38
N SER A 91 -3.36 -13.25 -15.12
CA SER A 91 -4.29 -14.33 -14.78
C SER A 91 -4.97 -14.06 -13.44
N LYS A 92 -6.20 -14.57 -13.27
CA LYS A 92 -6.94 -14.47 -11.99
C LYS A 92 -6.14 -15.04 -10.81
N LYS A 93 -5.39 -16.12 -11.04
CA LYS A 93 -4.50 -16.74 -10.05
C LYS A 93 -3.40 -15.76 -9.63
N LYS A 94 -2.67 -15.19 -10.60
CA LYS A 94 -1.58 -14.25 -10.32
C LYS A 94 -2.05 -12.98 -9.60
N ASN A 95 -3.19 -12.41 -9.99
CA ASN A 95 -3.83 -11.29 -9.29
C ASN A 95 -4.17 -11.63 -7.82
N ASN A 96 -4.64 -12.85 -7.56
CA ASN A 96 -4.95 -13.31 -6.20
C ASN A 96 -3.69 -13.56 -5.37
N ASP A 97 -2.65 -14.14 -5.99
CA ASP A 97 -1.37 -14.41 -5.33
C ASP A 97 -0.68 -13.09 -4.95
N ASN A 98 -0.67 -12.10 -5.85
CA ASN A 98 -0.15 -10.77 -5.56
C ASN A 98 -0.94 -10.08 -4.43
N PHE A 99 -2.27 -10.22 -4.41
CA PHE A 99 -3.11 -9.70 -3.31
C PHE A 99 -2.75 -10.35 -1.97
N LYS A 100 -2.65 -11.68 -1.92
CA LYS A 100 -2.23 -12.42 -0.71
C LYS A 100 -0.83 -12.00 -0.25
N MET A 101 0.10 -11.88 -1.19
CA MET A 101 1.46 -11.39 -0.91
C MET A 101 1.43 -9.99 -0.28
N SER A 102 0.61 -9.08 -0.81
CA SER A 102 0.48 -7.72 -0.25
C SER A 102 -0.13 -7.69 1.15
N ILE A 103 -1.02 -8.63 1.47
CA ILE A 103 -1.57 -8.75 2.83
C ILE A 103 -0.50 -9.28 3.79
N PHE A 104 0.26 -10.31 3.37
CA PHE A 104 1.27 -10.96 4.21
C PHE A 104 2.49 -10.06 4.47
N THR A 105 3.02 -9.43 3.42
CA THR A 105 4.26 -8.62 3.49
C THR A 105 4.01 -7.13 3.74
N GLY A 106 2.75 -6.72 3.85
CA GLY A 106 2.38 -5.35 4.15
C GLY A 106 2.71 -4.36 3.02
N ILE A 107 3.13 -3.16 3.41
CA ILE A 107 3.52 -2.07 2.51
C ILE A 107 4.60 -2.50 1.50
N ILE A 108 5.51 -3.40 1.87
CA ILE A 108 6.58 -3.88 0.99
C ILE A 108 6.00 -4.65 -0.19
N GLY A 109 5.04 -5.54 0.07
CA GLY A 109 4.36 -6.29 -0.99
C GLY A 109 3.60 -5.41 -1.97
N LEU A 110 3.04 -4.30 -1.49
CA LEU A 110 2.39 -3.31 -2.34
C LEU A 110 3.36 -2.62 -3.30
N TRP A 111 4.57 -2.29 -2.82
CA TRP A 111 5.62 -1.72 -3.67
C TRP A 111 6.09 -2.70 -4.74
N LEU A 112 6.23 -3.98 -4.40
CA LEU A 112 6.61 -5.03 -5.35
C LEU A 112 5.49 -5.35 -6.37
N TRP A 113 4.23 -5.14 -5.99
CA TRP A 113 3.10 -5.41 -6.87
C TRP A 113 2.84 -4.28 -7.88
N LEU A 114 3.08 -3.02 -7.50
CA LEU A 114 2.83 -1.89 -8.39
C LEU A 114 3.80 -1.90 -9.60
N PRO A 115 3.31 -1.85 -10.85
CA PRO A 115 4.18 -1.97 -12.01
C PRO A 115 5.13 -0.78 -12.14
N ASN A 116 6.37 -1.07 -12.54
CA ASN A 116 7.39 -0.05 -12.79
C ASN A 116 7.19 0.62 -14.18
N LYS A 117 7.95 1.68 -14.46
CA LYS A 117 7.84 2.43 -15.74
C LYS A 117 8.04 1.54 -16.97
N LYS A 118 8.96 0.55 -16.91
CA LYS A 118 9.25 -0.36 -18.01
C LYS A 118 8.08 -1.33 -18.25
N GLU A 119 7.50 -1.86 -17.18
CA GLU A 119 6.32 -2.74 -17.22
C GLU A 119 5.08 -2.03 -17.75
N ILE A 120 4.82 -0.81 -17.29
CA ILE A 120 3.72 0.03 -17.80
C ILE A 120 3.83 0.17 -19.33
N LYS A 121 5.04 0.44 -19.84
CA LYS A 121 5.29 0.56 -21.28
C LYS A 121 4.95 -0.75 -22.00
N LYS A 122 5.47 -1.89 -21.50
CA LYS A 122 5.19 -3.22 -22.06
C LYS A 122 3.70 -3.58 -22.03
N ILE A 123 2.98 -3.19 -20.98
CA ILE A 123 1.53 -3.42 -20.86
C ILE A 123 0.81 -2.63 -21.96
N ILE A 124 1.10 -1.33 -22.10
CA ILE A 124 0.49 -0.46 -23.12
C ILE A 124 0.75 -1.00 -24.53
N GLU A 125 2.01 -1.36 -24.84
CA GLU A 125 2.43 -1.94 -26.12
C GLU A 125 1.63 -3.23 -26.43
N LYS A 126 1.45 -4.11 -25.43
CA LYS A 126 0.69 -5.36 -25.60
C LYS A 126 -0.83 -5.18 -25.73
N THR A 127 -1.40 -4.11 -25.16
CA THR A 127 -2.86 -3.94 -25.05
C THR A 127 -3.48 -3.02 -26.09
N GLY A 128 -2.71 -2.49 -27.05
CA GLY A 128 -3.28 -1.84 -28.24
C GLY A 128 -2.83 -0.42 -28.53
N TYR A 129 -1.53 -0.15 -28.48
CA TYR A 129 -0.92 0.94 -29.25
C TYR A 129 0.35 0.40 -29.94
N SER A 130 0.15 -0.56 -30.84
CA SER A 130 1.06 -0.74 -31.97
C SER A 130 0.69 0.37 -32.95
N LYS A 131 1.49 1.45 -33.00
CA LYS A 131 1.70 2.07 -34.31
C LYS A 131 2.69 1.18 -35.04
#